data_AF-A0A9W8A537-F1
#
_entry.id   AF-A0A9W8A537-F1
#
_cell.length_a   1.000
_cell.length_b   1.000
_cell.length_c   1.000
_cell.angle_alpha   90.00
_cell.angle_beta   90.00
_cell.angle_gamma   90.00
#
_symmetry.space_group_name_H-M   'P 1'
#
loop_
_entity.id
_entity.type
_entity.pdbx_description
1 polymer ?
#
loop_
_entity_poly.entity_id
_entity_poly.type
_entity_poly.pdbx_seq_one_letter_code
_entity_poly.pdbx_strand_id
1 'polypeptide(L)'
;MPVESFASPTESAPPAALEQCLALLGPRRSDEEKFAGLLLLTKVVEPQDEAALERILEAIDPRFLGRLVSATGEDARAYQDLAVAIVSSFAAHPRLLGHPSLTTVVPGLARVLTTALAAQDHAHIHELLPLVAQFASVPAGLAFLVKPGATLVPQLAALLLSDGETATFVQSVIRSILVDLPALVAADTSPRPASQRLMVRPRDVTYLWALTFFNAALAVHQSSGSRKLALLEAFCNTLGAQADTDSAFLQTLMYPTAGDDPTSSSVTAMPLEQALLLHSFYYIKVVIAETQRRNSGSAEDKDVSVLVIAHLLRLFGDLFLLPVGPCNDDLLSANILEAEARTDRPLSTLLGNQSGSPALSLDVGEQNAEEDEPKEAAASVVKFTALAVKLASIELRISLDERMICPPGKVLDVTTRQRHDDLVPACLVILEKAIDCLLLLEDDDEDDLNTKARTTPHHTISFPRSTDDTRQSLAEAMASQSHEENLAWMTSLRDCFAAVLAYLEEMKERLGPTAMVKDPILVAVFRGLCFWLAQDLSLLKDHPAIIQVFSLIIDASARSADEYQTVLPFMAPPVRLWASIADEAGPTCPITPADRVKVLAMARQLESLDW
;
A
#
# COMPACT_ATOMS: atom_id res chain seq x y z
N MET A 1 -44.32 20.35 -44.76
CA MET A 1 -43.69 21.68 -44.85
C MET A 1 -44.80 22.71 -45.06
N PRO A 2 -44.78 23.85 -44.38
CA PRO A 2 -43.61 24.53 -43.81
C PRO A 2 -43.33 24.14 -42.36
N VAL A 3 -42.06 24.31 -42.02
CA VAL A 3 -41.45 24.11 -40.71
C VAL A 3 -41.54 25.47 -40.02
N GLU A 4 -42.32 25.57 -38.95
CA GLU A 4 -42.24 26.71 -38.05
C GLU A 4 -41.01 26.50 -37.16
N SER A 5 -40.01 27.33 -37.44
CA SER A 5 -38.79 27.52 -36.68
C SER A 5 -39.16 27.92 -35.24
N PHE A 6 -39.04 26.98 -34.30
CA PHE A 6 -38.93 27.30 -32.88
C PHE A 6 -37.59 27.99 -32.65
N ALA A 7 -37.61 29.32 -32.75
CA ALA A 7 -36.58 30.15 -32.15
C ALA A 7 -36.72 29.99 -30.63
N SER A 8 -35.69 29.41 -30.02
CA SER A 8 -35.43 29.42 -28.59
C SER A 8 -35.18 30.85 -28.11
N PRO A 9 -35.86 31.31 -27.05
CA PRO A 9 -35.31 32.30 -26.15
C PRO A 9 -34.72 31.56 -24.95
N THR A 10 -33.40 31.47 -24.91
CA THR A 10 -32.64 31.51 -23.65
C THR A 10 -32.99 32.82 -22.95
N GLU A 11 -34.08 32.85 -22.18
CA GLU A 11 -34.42 33.99 -21.34
C GLU A 11 -33.94 33.69 -19.92
N SER A 12 -32.63 33.83 -19.72
CA SER A 12 -32.03 33.99 -18.40
C SER A 12 -32.82 35.07 -17.65
N ALA A 13 -33.15 34.83 -16.38
CA ALA A 13 -33.94 35.75 -15.58
C ALA A 13 -33.48 37.22 -15.71
N PRO A 14 -34.41 38.20 -15.66
CA PRO A 14 -34.07 39.60 -15.84
C PRO A 14 -32.95 39.96 -14.86
N PRO A 15 -31.78 40.43 -15.34
CA PRO A 15 -30.57 40.58 -14.51
C PRO A 15 -30.83 41.43 -13.26
N ALA A 16 -31.76 42.38 -13.32
CA ALA A 16 -32.18 43.19 -12.18
C ALA A 16 -32.79 42.39 -11.01
N ALA A 17 -33.49 41.29 -11.26
CA ALA A 17 -34.10 40.46 -10.20
C ALA A 17 -33.04 39.63 -9.46
N LEU A 18 -32.07 39.09 -10.19
CA LEU A 18 -30.93 38.39 -9.60
C LEU A 18 -30.09 39.34 -8.74
N GLU A 19 -29.76 40.53 -9.25
CA GLU A 19 -28.99 41.55 -8.51
C GLU A 19 -29.69 41.97 -7.20
N GLN A 20 -31.02 42.09 -7.21
CA GLN A 20 -31.80 42.36 -5.99
C GLN A 20 -31.69 41.20 -4.97
N CYS A 21 -31.71 39.96 -5.44
CA CYS A 21 -31.53 38.79 -4.56
C CYS A 21 -30.11 38.74 -4.00
N LEU A 22 -29.08 38.97 -4.82
CA LEU A 22 -27.68 39.01 -4.39
C LEU A 22 -27.44 40.10 -3.32
N ALA A 23 -28.10 41.25 -3.43
CA ALA A 23 -28.02 42.32 -2.44
C ALA A 23 -28.56 41.94 -1.04
N LEU A 24 -29.46 40.95 -0.96
CA LEU A 24 -29.98 40.40 0.29
C LEU A 24 -29.05 39.35 0.92
N LEU A 25 -28.17 38.73 0.13
CA LEU A 25 -27.22 37.70 0.60
C LEU A 25 -25.92 38.29 1.18
N GLY A 26 -25.69 39.58 0.95
CA GLY A 26 -24.46 40.25 1.30
C GLY A 26 -24.09 40.15 2.80
N PRO A 27 -22.81 40.29 3.15
CA PRO A 27 -22.29 40.00 4.49
C PRO A 27 -22.80 40.92 5.60
N ARG A 28 -23.33 42.10 5.26
CA ARG A 28 -23.87 43.07 6.23
C ARG A 28 -25.38 42.90 6.50
N ARG A 29 -26.03 41.97 5.81
CA ARG A 29 -27.47 41.71 5.92
C ARG A 29 -27.78 40.81 7.11
N SER A 30 -29.00 40.92 7.63
CA SER A 30 -29.49 40.02 8.68
C SER A 30 -29.70 38.61 8.15
N ASP A 31 -29.75 37.62 9.03
CA ASP A 31 -29.93 36.23 8.62
C ASP A 31 -31.35 36.02 8.03
N GLU A 32 -32.37 36.77 8.48
CA GLU A 32 -33.71 36.79 7.89
C GLU A 32 -33.73 37.36 6.46
N GLU A 33 -32.99 38.45 6.21
CA GLU A 33 -32.82 38.98 4.86
C GLU A 33 -32.13 37.97 3.94
N LYS A 34 -31.10 37.27 4.45
CA LYS A 34 -30.39 36.22 3.71
C LYS A 34 -31.32 35.03 3.39
N PHE A 35 -32.17 34.62 4.32
CA PHE A 35 -33.18 33.58 4.06
C PHE A 35 -34.18 34.01 3.00
N ALA A 36 -34.68 35.25 3.08
CA ALA A 36 -35.56 35.78 2.04
C ALA A 36 -34.87 35.79 0.67
N GLY A 37 -33.59 36.20 0.62
CA GLY A 37 -32.77 36.14 -0.60
C GLY A 37 -32.65 34.71 -1.16
N LEU A 38 -32.31 33.72 -0.33
CA LEU A 38 -32.19 32.32 -0.75
C LEU A 38 -33.51 31.73 -1.26
N LEU A 39 -34.63 32.04 -0.59
CA LEU A 39 -35.96 31.60 -1.04
C LEU A 39 -36.34 32.22 -2.39
N LEU A 40 -36.00 33.49 -2.61
CA LEU A 40 -36.25 34.17 -3.89
C LEU A 40 -35.39 33.60 -5.02
N LEU A 41 -34.13 33.24 -4.74
CA LEU A 41 -33.23 32.65 -5.72
C LEU A 41 -33.81 31.37 -6.36
N THR A 42 -34.51 30.53 -5.58
CA THR A 42 -35.16 29.31 -6.12
C THR A 42 -36.19 29.59 -7.22
N LYS A 43 -36.68 30.82 -7.34
CA LYS A 43 -37.63 31.25 -8.37
C LYS A 43 -36.99 32.02 -9.53
N VAL A 44 -35.78 32.52 -9.32
CA VAL A 44 -35.10 33.46 -10.23
C VAL A 44 -33.94 32.78 -10.95
N VAL A 45 -33.35 31.73 -10.38
CA VAL A 45 -32.17 31.06 -10.95
C VAL A 45 -32.52 29.65 -11.36
N GLU A 46 -32.19 29.31 -12.61
CA GLU A 46 -32.32 27.95 -13.10
C GLU A 46 -31.22 27.07 -12.49
N PRO A 47 -31.53 25.81 -12.07
CA PRO A 47 -30.55 24.93 -11.44
C PRO A 47 -29.32 24.60 -12.29
N GLN A 48 -29.38 24.84 -13.61
CA GLN A 48 -28.30 24.57 -14.56
C GLN A 48 -27.45 25.81 -14.89
N ASP A 49 -27.84 27.00 -14.43
CA ASP A 49 -27.10 28.24 -14.69
C ASP A 49 -25.90 28.36 -13.72
N GLU A 50 -24.82 27.68 -14.07
CA GLU A 50 -23.57 27.65 -13.29
C GLU A 50 -23.01 29.06 -13.03
N ALA A 51 -23.13 29.98 -14.00
CA ALA A 51 -22.62 31.35 -13.88
C ALA A 51 -23.45 32.22 -12.91
N ALA A 52 -24.75 31.93 -12.77
CA ALA A 52 -25.57 32.54 -11.72
C ALA A 52 -25.25 31.93 -10.35
N LEU A 53 -25.07 30.60 -10.27
CA LEU A 53 -24.70 29.91 -9.03
C LEU A 53 -23.34 30.36 -8.48
N GLU A 54 -22.35 30.58 -9.34
CA GLU A 54 -21.05 31.13 -8.96
C GLU A 54 -21.21 32.55 -8.35
N ARG A 55 -21.97 33.43 -9.02
CA ARG A 55 -22.28 34.78 -8.48
C ARG A 55 -23.02 34.74 -7.14
N ILE A 56 -23.88 33.74 -6.93
CA ILE A 56 -24.54 33.53 -5.63
C ILE A 56 -23.50 33.16 -4.57
N LEU A 57 -22.57 32.26 -4.86
CA LEU A 57 -21.51 31.85 -3.92
C LEU A 57 -20.54 32.98 -3.57
N GLU A 58 -20.29 33.90 -4.49
CA GLU A 58 -19.53 35.13 -4.25
C GLU A 58 -20.28 36.12 -3.35
N ALA A 59 -21.62 36.18 -3.48
CA ALA A 59 -22.45 37.08 -2.69
C ALA A 59 -22.78 36.54 -1.28
N ILE A 60 -22.92 35.22 -1.13
CA ILE A 60 -23.22 34.58 0.15
C ILE A 60 -22.05 34.75 1.11
N ASP A 61 -22.36 35.25 2.31
CA ASP A 61 -21.43 35.25 3.42
C ASP A 61 -21.09 33.81 3.86
N PRO A 62 -19.83 33.34 3.73
CA PRO A 62 -19.46 31.99 4.14
C PRO A 62 -19.66 31.75 5.64
N ARG A 63 -19.62 32.81 6.46
CA ARG A 63 -19.91 32.70 7.90
C ARG A 63 -21.37 32.40 8.17
N PHE A 64 -22.29 32.81 7.29
CA PHE A 64 -23.70 32.49 7.41
C PHE A 64 -23.92 30.98 7.23
N LEU A 65 -23.36 30.37 6.18
CA LEU A 65 -23.43 28.93 5.98
C LEU A 65 -22.76 28.16 7.14
N GLY A 66 -21.60 28.64 7.60
CA GLY A 66 -20.91 28.06 8.76
C GLY A 66 -21.76 28.10 10.04
N ARG A 67 -22.50 29.20 10.28
CA ARG A 67 -23.43 29.31 11.41
C ARG A 67 -24.61 28.34 11.30
N LEU A 68 -25.19 28.16 10.11
CA LEU A 68 -26.29 27.22 9.90
C LEU A 68 -25.88 25.78 10.20
N VAL A 69 -24.74 25.34 9.66
CA VAL A 69 -24.23 23.98 9.92
C VAL A 69 -23.78 23.80 11.37
N SER A 70 -23.37 24.88 12.03
CA SER A 70 -22.96 24.86 13.43
C SER A 70 -24.09 25.18 14.41
N ALA A 71 -25.34 25.22 13.95
CA ALA A 71 -26.48 25.55 14.80
C ALA A 71 -26.63 24.54 15.96
N THR A 72 -27.01 25.06 17.12
CA THR A 72 -27.22 24.32 18.39
C THR A 72 -28.53 24.79 19.04
N GLY A 73 -29.22 23.91 19.77
CA GLY A 73 -30.51 24.20 20.41
C GLY A 73 -31.67 23.40 19.81
N GLU A 74 -32.90 23.75 20.17
CA GLU A 74 -34.12 23.01 19.76
C GLU A 74 -34.33 23.03 18.24
N ASP A 75 -34.07 24.17 17.58
CA ASP A 75 -34.22 24.34 16.13
C ASP A 75 -32.96 23.99 15.33
N ALA A 76 -31.89 23.50 15.98
CA ALA A 76 -30.61 23.24 15.34
C ALA A 76 -30.72 22.36 14.10
N ARG A 77 -31.61 21.35 14.17
CA ARG A 77 -31.78 20.39 13.09
C ARG A 77 -32.35 21.05 11.84
N ALA A 78 -33.37 21.90 11.98
CA ALA A 78 -33.96 22.61 10.85
C ALA A 78 -32.95 23.52 10.13
N TYR A 79 -32.07 24.18 10.88
CA TYR A 79 -31.00 24.99 10.30
C TYR A 79 -29.93 24.15 9.61
N GLN A 80 -29.57 23.00 10.18
CA GLN A 80 -28.62 22.06 9.57
C GLN A 80 -29.17 21.47 8.28
N ASP A 81 -30.42 20.98 8.28
CA ASP A 81 -31.09 20.44 7.09
C ASP A 81 -31.18 21.50 5.99
N LEU A 82 -31.50 22.74 6.35
CA LEU A 82 -31.51 23.85 5.40
C LEU A 82 -30.11 24.13 4.83
N ALA A 83 -29.07 24.09 5.65
CA ALA A 83 -27.70 24.24 5.18
C ALA A 83 -27.30 23.11 4.22
N VAL A 84 -27.65 21.87 4.56
CA VAL A 84 -27.39 20.69 3.71
C VAL A 84 -28.12 20.83 2.38
N ALA A 85 -29.38 21.23 2.37
CA ALA A 85 -30.13 21.49 1.14
C ALA A 85 -29.49 22.57 0.27
N ILE A 86 -29.06 23.69 0.88
CA ILE A 86 -28.36 24.76 0.17
C ILE A 86 -27.06 24.24 -0.42
N VAL A 87 -26.20 23.59 0.36
CA VAL A 87 -24.90 23.10 -0.10
C VAL A 87 -25.07 22.00 -1.16
N SER A 88 -26.02 21.09 -1.00
CA SER A 88 -26.35 20.05 -1.98
C SER A 88 -26.77 20.63 -3.33
N SER A 89 -27.46 21.78 -3.36
CA SER A 89 -27.84 22.44 -4.61
C SER A 89 -26.62 22.91 -5.43
N PHE A 90 -25.55 23.33 -4.76
CA PHE A 90 -24.29 23.68 -5.42
C PHE A 90 -23.41 22.47 -5.71
N ALA A 91 -23.50 21.42 -4.88
CA ALA A 91 -22.69 20.21 -5.02
C ALA A 91 -22.97 19.43 -6.31
N ALA A 92 -24.17 19.60 -6.88
CA ALA A 92 -24.51 19.11 -8.22
C ALA A 92 -23.58 19.63 -9.34
N HIS A 93 -22.78 20.67 -9.07
CA HIS A 93 -21.84 21.29 -10.00
C HIS A 93 -20.39 21.11 -9.50
N PRO A 94 -19.64 20.09 -9.98
CA PRO A 94 -18.32 19.75 -9.44
C PRO A 94 -17.29 20.89 -9.46
N ARG A 95 -17.42 21.84 -10.39
CA ARG A 95 -16.55 23.02 -10.49
C ARG A 95 -16.72 23.99 -9.32
N LEU A 96 -17.93 24.07 -8.76
CA LEU A 96 -18.25 24.96 -7.64
C LEU A 96 -17.82 24.39 -6.29
N LEU A 97 -17.65 23.06 -6.17
CA LEU A 97 -17.23 22.40 -4.92
C LEU A 97 -15.89 22.89 -4.37
N GLY A 98 -15.00 23.39 -5.24
CA GLY A 98 -13.73 24.00 -4.84
C GLY A 98 -13.85 25.43 -4.29
N HIS A 99 -15.02 26.05 -4.36
CA HIS A 99 -15.22 27.44 -3.97
C HIS A 99 -15.01 27.64 -2.46
N PRO A 100 -14.31 28.71 -2.02
CA PRO A 100 -14.04 28.97 -0.59
C PRO A 100 -15.31 28.99 0.28
N SER A 101 -16.42 29.52 -0.25
CA SER A 101 -17.69 29.60 0.49
C SER A 101 -18.31 28.24 0.81
N LEU A 102 -18.01 27.19 0.02
CA LEU A 102 -18.50 25.84 0.27
C LEU A 102 -17.50 25.01 1.08
N THR A 103 -16.21 25.10 0.72
CA THR A 103 -15.15 24.33 1.37
C THR A 103 -14.98 24.68 2.86
N THR A 104 -15.25 25.93 3.25
CA THR A 104 -15.25 26.34 4.68
C THR A 104 -16.33 25.67 5.52
N VAL A 105 -17.37 25.11 4.90
CA VAL A 105 -18.50 24.46 5.58
C VAL A 105 -18.25 22.95 5.79
N VAL A 106 -17.31 22.36 5.04
CA VAL A 106 -16.97 20.93 5.06
C VAL A 106 -16.66 20.40 6.47
N PRO A 107 -15.88 21.07 7.33
CA PRO A 107 -15.64 20.57 8.68
C PRO A 107 -16.92 20.51 9.52
N GLY A 108 -17.85 21.45 9.30
CA GLY A 108 -19.15 21.46 9.92
C GLY A 108 -20.00 20.28 9.46
N LEU A 109 -20.05 20.01 8.15
CA LEU A 109 -20.80 18.88 7.58
C LEU A 109 -20.25 17.54 8.09
N ALA A 110 -18.92 17.40 8.13
CA ALA A 110 -18.28 16.22 8.70
C ALA A 110 -18.70 16.01 10.16
N ARG A 111 -18.73 17.06 10.99
CA ARG A 111 -19.19 16.98 12.39
C ARG A 111 -20.66 16.58 12.50
N VAL A 112 -21.54 17.12 11.65
CA VAL A 112 -22.97 16.74 11.65
C VAL A 112 -23.10 15.27 11.24
N LEU A 113 -22.36 14.82 10.22
CA LEU A 113 -22.33 13.42 9.80
C LEU A 113 -21.82 12.50 10.93
N THR A 114 -20.72 12.85 11.60
CA THR A 114 -20.23 12.14 12.79
C THR A 114 -21.30 12.04 13.88
N THR A 115 -22.09 13.09 14.07
CA THR A 115 -23.18 13.09 15.07
C THR A 115 -24.32 12.17 14.64
N ALA A 116 -24.70 12.21 13.35
CA ALA A 116 -25.72 11.34 12.78
C ALA A 116 -25.32 9.86 12.82
N LEU A 117 -24.06 9.55 12.52
CA LEU A 117 -23.47 8.21 12.62
C LEU A 117 -23.52 7.69 14.05
N ALA A 118 -23.09 8.50 15.03
CA ALA A 118 -23.16 8.14 16.44
C ALA A 118 -24.60 7.92 16.94
N ALA A 119 -25.57 8.68 16.41
CA ALA A 119 -26.99 8.54 16.73
C ALA A 119 -27.72 7.45 15.92
N GLN A 120 -27.04 6.83 14.93
CA GLN A 120 -27.64 5.90 13.96
C GLN A 120 -28.85 6.50 13.22
N ASP A 121 -28.80 7.80 12.93
CA ASP A 121 -29.86 8.50 12.17
C ASP A 121 -29.69 8.24 10.67
N HIS A 122 -30.24 7.10 10.21
CA HIS A 122 -30.13 6.66 8.82
C HIS A 122 -30.60 7.70 7.80
N ALA A 123 -31.67 8.46 8.11
CA ALA A 123 -32.20 9.47 7.19
C ALA A 123 -31.17 10.58 6.95
N HIS A 124 -30.56 11.08 8.03
CA HIS A 124 -29.55 12.13 7.92
C HIS A 124 -28.25 11.62 7.29
N ILE A 125 -27.85 10.38 7.60
CA ILE A 125 -26.68 9.73 6.99
C ILE A 125 -26.86 9.64 5.47
N HIS A 126 -28.03 9.22 5.01
CA HIS A 126 -28.33 9.11 3.57
C HIS A 126 -28.28 10.45 2.83
N GLU A 127 -28.55 11.57 3.50
CA GLU A 127 -28.48 12.90 2.91
C GLU A 127 -27.06 13.50 2.95
N LEU A 128 -26.35 13.33 4.07
CA LEU A 128 -25.03 13.92 4.30
C LEU A 128 -23.88 13.16 3.64
N LEU A 129 -23.94 11.84 3.62
CA LEU A 129 -22.83 11.01 3.15
C LEU A 129 -22.51 11.23 1.66
N PRO A 130 -23.48 11.30 0.73
CA PRO A 130 -23.21 11.64 -0.66
C PRO A 130 -22.55 13.00 -0.82
N LEU A 131 -22.94 13.98 0.01
CA LEU A 131 -22.39 15.31 -0.01
C LEU A 131 -20.92 15.34 0.45
N VAL A 132 -20.62 14.65 1.55
CA VAL A 132 -19.24 14.50 2.04
C VAL A 132 -18.36 13.74 1.02
N ALA A 133 -18.91 12.72 0.36
CA ALA A 133 -18.21 12.00 -0.71
C ALA A 133 -17.88 12.90 -1.91
N GLN A 134 -18.77 13.81 -2.30
CA GLN A 134 -18.51 14.79 -3.35
C GLN A 134 -17.43 15.81 -2.95
N PHE A 135 -17.40 16.26 -1.69
CA PHE A 135 -16.30 17.12 -1.24
C PHE A 135 -14.96 16.39 -1.13
N ALA A 136 -14.98 15.10 -0.77
CA ALA A 136 -13.78 14.28 -0.72
C ALA A 136 -13.12 14.10 -2.09
N SER A 137 -13.90 14.09 -3.18
CA SER A 137 -13.37 13.93 -4.55
C SER A 137 -12.72 15.19 -5.12
N VAL A 138 -12.74 16.31 -4.39
CA VAL A 138 -12.10 17.57 -4.80
C VAL A 138 -10.97 17.92 -3.84
N PRO A 139 -9.75 18.26 -4.32
CA PRO A 139 -8.58 18.51 -3.46
C PRO A 139 -8.82 19.53 -2.34
N ALA A 140 -9.55 20.60 -2.63
CA ALA A 140 -9.87 21.63 -1.65
C ALA A 140 -10.78 21.09 -0.53
N GLY A 141 -11.84 20.34 -0.89
CA GLY A 141 -12.74 19.72 0.09
C GLY A 141 -12.05 18.65 0.92
N LEU A 142 -11.25 17.79 0.28
CA LEU A 142 -10.44 16.77 0.93
C LEU A 142 -9.48 17.34 1.98
N ALA A 143 -8.85 18.48 1.69
CA ALA A 143 -7.98 19.15 2.64
C ALA A 143 -8.71 19.64 3.90
N PHE A 144 -9.96 20.12 3.76
CA PHE A 144 -10.79 20.49 4.90
C PHE A 144 -11.35 19.27 5.66
N LEU A 145 -11.35 18.08 5.04
CA LEU A 145 -11.67 16.82 5.70
C LEU A 145 -10.52 16.27 6.55
N VAL A 146 -9.29 16.76 6.43
CA VAL A 146 -8.14 16.14 7.13
C VAL A 146 -8.31 16.14 8.66
N LYS A 147 -8.63 17.30 9.24
CA LYS A 147 -8.84 17.43 10.69
C LYS A 147 -10.06 16.65 11.22
N PRO A 148 -11.29 16.82 10.67
CA PRO A 148 -12.43 16.06 11.13
C PRO A 148 -12.35 14.57 10.73
N GLY A 149 -11.53 14.24 9.73
CA GLY A 149 -11.35 12.89 9.23
C GLY A 149 -10.91 11.90 10.30
N ALA A 150 -10.11 12.33 11.28
CA ALA A 150 -9.67 11.50 12.39
C ALA A 150 -10.82 10.87 13.18
N THR A 151 -11.95 11.58 13.35
CA THR A 151 -13.13 11.05 14.06
C THR A 151 -14.16 10.44 13.12
N LEU A 152 -14.18 10.89 11.87
CA LEU A 152 -15.13 10.45 10.86
C LEU A 152 -14.77 9.07 10.28
N VAL A 153 -13.49 8.84 9.96
CA VAL A 153 -13.02 7.64 9.27
C VAL A 153 -13.36 6.33 9.99
N PRO A 154 -13.15 6.18 11.32
CA PRO A 154 -13.51 4.95 12.01
C PRO A 154 -15.01 4.62 11.90
N GLN A 155 -15.87 5.65 11.98
CA GLN A 155 -17.32 5.48 11.88
C GLN A 155 -17.76 5.16 10.46
N LEU A 156 -17.13 5.78 9.45
CA LEU A 156 -17.37 5.44 8.04
C LEU A 156 -16.92 4.01 7.73
N ALA A 157 -15.78 3.57 8.27
CA ALA A 157 -15.29 2.21 8.03
C ALA A 157 -16.22 1.14 8.61
N ALA A 158 -16.89 1.40 9.73
CA ALA A 158 -17.93 0.51 10.24
C ALA A 158 -19.10 0.34 9.23
N LEU A 159 -19.38 1.36 8.43
CA LEU A 159 -20.39 1.31 7.36
C LEU A 159 -19.90 0.63 6.08
N LEU A 160 -18.61 0.33 5.90
CA LEU A 160 -18.13 -0.49 4.77
C LEU A 160 -18.76 -1.89 4.76
N LEU A 161 -19.17 -2.37 5.93
CA LEU A 161 -19.85 -3.65 6.12
C LEU A 161 -21.36 -3.56 5.84
N SER A 162 -21.89 -2.38 5.50
CA SER A 162 -23.29 -2.22 5.10
C SER A 162 -23.49 -2.57 3.62
N ASP A 163 -24.71 -2.86 3.20
CA ASP A 163 -25.07 -3.07 1.79
C ASP A 163 -25.60 -1.78 1.13
N GLY A 164 -25.49 -1.72 -0.20
CA GLY A 164 -26.15 -0.71 -1.03
C GLY A 164 -25.36 0.59 -1.23
N GLU A 165 -26.09 1.68 -1.51
CA GLU A 165 -25.52 2.97 -1.89
C GLU A 165 -24.62 3.57 -0.80
N THR A 166 -24.96 3.38 0.47
CA THR A 166 -24.16 3.87 1.61
C THR A 166 -22.72 3.35 1.54
N ALA A 167 -22.54 2.06 1.26
CA ALA A 167 -21.19 1.47 1.13
C ALA A 167 -20.42 2.08 -0.04
N THR A 168 -21.09 2.38 -1.16
CA THR A 168 -20.44 2.99 -2.33
C THR A 168 -19.92 4.41 -2.03
N PHE A 169 -20.68 5.22 -1.29
CA PHE A 169 -20.24 6.54 -0.88
C PHE A 169 -19.11 6.48 0.15
N VAL A 170 -19.17 5.55 1.11
CA VAL A 170 -18.08 5.30 2.06
C VAL A 170 -16.79 4.90 1.33
N GLN A 171 -16.89 3.96 0.37
CA GLN A 171 -15.75 3.54 -0.45
C GLN A 171 -15.17 4.71 -1.24
N SER A 172 -16.01 5.60 -1.78
CA SER A 172 -15.56 6.81 -2.46
C SER A 172 -14.76 7.74 -1.54
N VAL A 173 -15.23 7.98 -0.31
CA VAL A 173 -14.51 8.80 0.68
C VAL A 173 -13.17 8.16 1.05
N ILE A 174 -13.16 6.87 1.37
CA ILE A 174 -11.96 6.12 1.76
C ILE A 174 -10.95 6.11 0.61
N ARG A 175 -11.40 5.88 -0.63
CA ARG A 175 -10.56 5.96 -1.81
C ARG A 175 -9.94 7.34 -1.97
N SER A 176 -10.73 8.40 -1.84
CA SER A 176 -10.23 9.78 -1.99
C SER A 176 -9.15 10.09 -0.95
N ILE A 177 -9.32 9.61 0.29
CA ILE A 177 -8.31 9.77 1.34
C ILE A 177 -7.04 8.94 1.03
N LEU A 178 -7.18 7.69 0.58
CA LEU A 178 -6.02 6.83 0.35
C LEU A 178 -5.24 7.18 -0.94
N VAL A 179 -5.90 7.75 -1.95
CA VAL A 179 -5.32 8.01 -3.28
C VAL A 179 -5.02 9.48 -3.51
N ASP A 180 -5.97 10.37 -3.23
CA ASP A 180 -5.84 11.77 -3.63
C ASP A 180 -5.15 12.62 -2.55
N LEU A 181 -5.17 12.17 -1.30
CA LEU A 181 -4.56 12.90 -0.19
C LEU A 181 -3.01 12.91 -0.23
N PRO A 182 -2.31 11.80 -0.58
CA PRO A 182 -0.85 11.84 -0.78
C PRO A 182 -0.42 12.83 -1.87
N ALA A 183 -1.14 12.86 -2.99
CA ALA A 183 -0.89 13.79 -4.10
C ALA A 183 -1.05 15.26 -3.67
N LEU A 184 -1.95 15.54 -2.71
CA LEU A 184 -2.12 16.86 -2.13
C LEU A 184 -0.85 17.34 -1.40
N VAL A 185 -0.18 16.44 -0.67
CA VAL A 185 1.07 16.72 0.05
C VAL A 185 2.22 16.92 -0.95
N ALA A 186 2.32 16.05 -1.95
CA ALA A 186 3.32 16.17 -3.00
C ALA A 186 3.20 17.53 -3.72
N ALA A 187 1.98 17.97 -4.05
CA ALA A 187 1.73 19.24 -4.71
C ALA A 187 2.09 20.49 -3.87
N ASP A 188 2.00 20.42 -2.53
CA ASP A 188 2.29 21.54 -1.64
C ASP A 188 3.80 21.73 -1.36
N THR A 189 4.62 20.69 -1.60
CA THR A 189 6.09 20.80 -1.56
C THR A 189 6.68 21.58 -2.73
N SER A 190 5.88 21.86 -3.77
CA SER A 190 6.23 22.77 -4.87
C SER A 190 6.30 24.23 -4.41
N PRO A 191 7.23 25.06 -4.92
CA PRO A 191 7.36 26.46 -4.52
C PRO A 191 6.15 27.30 -5.00
N ARG A 192 5.05 27.27 -4.23
CA ARG A 192 3.87 28.13 -4.42
C ARG A 192 3.89 29.34 -3.47
N PRO A 193 3.33 30.49 -3.90
CA PRO A 193 3.17 31.65 -3.03
C PRO A 193 2.33 31.29 -1.79
N ALA A 194 2.71 31.84 -0.63
CA ALA A 194 2.17 31.47 0.68
C ALA A 194 0.64 31.59 0.80
N SER A 195 -0.02 32.40 -0.04
CA SER A 195 -1.47 32.58 -0.09
C SER A 195 -2.24 31.40 -0.72
N GLN A 196 -1.54 30.45 -1.35
CA GLN A 196 -2.13 29.28 -2.03
C GLN A 196 -1.70 27.94 -1.41
N ARG A 197 -0.92 27.96 -0.32
CA ARG A 197 -0.55 26.73 0.39
C ARG A 197 -1.74 26.23 1.19
N LEU A 198 -2.02 24.95 1.06
CA LEU A 198 -3.02 24.28 1.87
C LEU A 198 -2.51 24.28 3.32
N MET A 199 -3.32 24.77 4.27
CA MET A 199 -2.92 24.83 5.69
C MET A 199 -2.95 23.45 6.39
N VAL A 200 -2.62 22.38 5.67
CA VAL A 200 -2.63 21.02 6.19
C VAL A 200 -1.20 20.62 6.53
N ARG A 201 -0.95 20.21 7.77
CA ARG A 201 0.38 19.72 8.14
C ARG A 201 0.59 18.35 7.50
N PRO A 202 1.75 18.06 6.89
CA PRO A 202 2.03 16.74 6.32
C PRO A 202 1.76 15.60 7.31
N ARG A 203 2.08 15.81 8.59
CA ARG A 203 1.79 14.86 9.67
C ARG A 203 0.30 14.55 9.83
N ASP A 204 -0.58 15.55 9.73
CA ASP A 204 -2.03 15.33 9.87
C ASP A 204 -2.56 14.50 8.69
N VAL A 205 -1.97 14.68 7.49
CA VAL A 205 -2.26 13.85 6.31
C VAL A 205 -1.79 12.42 6.52
N THR A 206 -0.52 12.23 6.90
CA THR A 206 0.09 10.92 7.20
C THR A 206 -0.76 10.15 8.21
N TYR A 207 -1.17 10.83 9.30
CA TYR A 207 -2.02 10.22 10.33
C TYR A 207 -3.39 9.82 9.79
N LEU A 208 -4.08 10.71 9.07
CA LEU A 208 -5.41 10.38 8.52
C LEU A 208 -5.32 9.23 7.50
N TRP A 209 -4.28 9.23 6.66
CA TRP A 209 -4.04 8.17 5.69
C TRP A 209 -3.83 6.83 6.41
N ALA A 210 -2.93 6.76 7.40
CA ALA A 210 -2.65 5.56 8.17
C ALA A 210 -3.89 5.05 8.94
N LEU A 211 -4.66 5.97 9.53
CA LEU A 211 -5.92 5.64 10.21
C LEU A 211 -6.95 5.06 9.23
N THR A 212 -7.06 5.63 8.04
CA THR A 212 -7.98 5.16 7.00
C THR A 212 -7.58 3.79 6.50
N PHE A 213 -6.28 3.58 6.27
CA PHE A 213 -5.71 2.30 5.87
C PHE A 213 -6.00 1.21 6.91
N PHE A 214 -5.76 1.51 8.19
CA PHE A 214 -6.05 0.62 9.31
C PHE A 214 -7.52 0.23 9.39
N ASN A 215 -8.43 1.20 9.35
CA ASN A 215 -9.85 0.91 9.49
C ASN A 215 -10.39 0.14 8.27
N ALA A 216 -9.88 0.41 7.06
CA ALA A 216 -10.21 -0.38 5.88
C ALA A 216 -9.70 -1.82 5.99
N ALA A 217 -8.44 -2.02 6.42
CA ALA A 217 -7.86 -3.35 6.67
C ALA A 217 -8.65 -4.14 7.73
N LEU A 218 -9.06 -3.48 8.81
CA LEU A 218 -9.90 -4.07 9.85
C LEU A 218 -11.29 -4.47 9.32
N ALA A 219 -11.94 -3.61 8.53
CA ALA A 219 -13.23 -3.91 7.91
C ALA A 219 -13.12 -5.13 6.96
N VAL A 220 -12.06 -5.19 6.15
CA VAL A 220 -11.76 -6.36 5.32
C VAL A 220 -11.58 -7.60 6.20
N HIS A 221 -10.84 -7.51 7.30
CA HIS A 221 -10.63 -8.63 8.22
C HIS A 221 -11.93 -9.18 8.81
N GLN A 222 -12.81 -8.29 9.27
CA GLN A 222 -14.10 -8.63 9.87
C GLN A 222 -15.13 -9.15 8.86
N SER A 223 -14.97 -8.84 7.57
CA SER A 223 -15.89 -9.30 6.53
C SER A 223 -15.74 -10.80 6.22
N SER A 224 -16.75 -11.40 5.59
CA SER A 224 -16.73 -12.83 5.22
C SER A 224 -17.30 -13.05 3.82
N GLY A 225 -16.93 -14.19 3.20
CA GLY A 225 -17.42 -14.59 1.88
C GLY A 225 -17.04 -13.63 0.74
N SER A 226 -17.93 -13.47 -0.23
CA SER A 226 -17.74 -12.62 -1.41
C SER A 226 -17.52 -11.14 -1.09
N ARG A 227 -18.09 -10.65 0.02
CA ARG A 227 -17.88 -9.26 0.47
C ARG A 227 -16.42 -9.02 0.86
N LYS A 228 -15.76 -10.00 1.50
CA LYS A 228 -14.34 -9.91 1.85
C LYS A 228 -13.49 -9.71 0.60
N LEU A 229 -13.76 -10.47 -0.44
CA LEU A 229 -13.08 -10.35 -1.73
C LEU A 229 -13.36 -8.99 -2.40
N ALA A 230 -14.62 -8.54 -2.43
CA ALA A 230 -14.97 -7.24 -3.02
C ALA A 230 -14.32 -6.05 -2.30
N LEU A 231 -14.29 -6.06 -0.97
CA LEU A 231 -13.61 -5.01 -0.19
C LEU A 231 -12.09 -5.04 -0.40
N LEU A 232 -11.53 -6.25 -0.46
CA LEU A 232 -10.10 -6.46 -0.67
C LEU A 232 -9.67 -6.06 -2.09
N GLU A 233 -10.48 -6.33 -3.10
CA GLU A 233 -10.30 -5.87 -4.48
C GLU A 233 -10.41 -4.34 -4.57
N ALA A 234 -11.45 -3.73 -3.97
CA ALA A 234 -11.60 -2.29 -3.92
C ALA A 234 -10.40 -1.61 -3.23
N PHE A 235 -9.92 -2.21 -2.14
CA PHE A 235 -8.73 -1.77 -1.43
C PHE A 235 -7.46 -1.89 -2.29
N CYS A 236 -7.27 -3.01 -2.99
CA CYS A 236 -6.12 -3.21 -3.89
C CYS A 236 -6.16 -2.26 -5.09
N ASN A 237 -7.32 -2.04 -5.71
CA ASN A 237 -7.48 -1.08 -6.79
C ASN A 237 -7.16 0.35 -6.34
N THR A 238 -7.52 0.68 -5.09
CA THR A 238 -7.21 1.97 -4.46
C THR A 238 -5.70 2.12 -4.28
N LEU A 239 -5.03 1.10 -3.76
CA LEU A 239 -3.58 1.15 -3.54
C LEU A 239 -2.76 1.00 -4.83
N GLY A 240 -3.21 0.20 -5.79
CA GLY A 240 -2.52 0.00 -7.07
C GLY A 240 -2.37 1.31 -7.86
N ALA A 241 -3.36 2.20 -7.75
CA ALA A 241 -3.28 3.55 -8.30
C ALA A 241 -2.17 4.42 -7.67
N GLN A 242 -1.68 4.09 -6.47
CA GLN A 242 -0.59 4.78 -5.78
C GLN A 242 0.80 4.22 -6.11
N ALA A 243 0.89 2.93 -6.47
CA ALA A 243 2.16 2.23 -6.65
C ALA A 243 3.04 2.84 -7.76
N ASP A 244 2.42 3.46 -8.76
CA ASP A 244 3.13 4.09 -9.87
C ASP A 244 3.53 5.55 -9.61
N THR A 245 3.02 6.18 -8.54
CA THR A 245 3.14 7.64 -8.34
C THR A 245 3.89 8.12 -7.09
N ASP A 246 3.96 7.41 -5.96
CA ASP A 246 4.46 8.04 -4.71
C ASP A 246 5.25 7.12 -3.75
N SER A 247 6.44 6.64 -4.15
CA SER A 247 7.39 6.01 -3.20
C SER A 247 7.87 6.98 -2.10
N ALA A 248 7.95 8.27 -2.41
CA ALA A 248 8.42 9.30 -1.48
C ALA A 248 7.45 9.55 -0.30
N PHE A 249 6.14 9.48 -0.52
CA PHE A 249 5.15 9.64 0.55
C PHE A 249 5.24 8.49 1.56
N LEU A 250 5.26 7.25 1.07
CA LEU A 250 5.41 6.07 1.91
C LEU A 250 6.78 6.02 2.63
N GLN A 251 7.85 6.44 1.96
CA GLN A 251 9.16 6.59 2.59
C GLN A 251 9.13 7.64 3.72
N THR A 252 8.48 8.79 3.52
CA THR A 252 8.33 9.83 4.56
C THR A 252 7.54 9.33 5.77
N LEU A 253 6.54 8.48 5.50
CA LEU A 253 5.63 7.91 6.48
C LEU A 253 6.34 6.84 7.35
N MET A 254 7.25 6.08 6.76
CA MET A 254 8.05 5.03 7.44
C MET A 254 9.35 5.56 8.05
N TYR A 255 9.94 6.58 7.45
CA TYR A 255 11.13 7.28 7.92
C TYR A 255 10.82 8.75 8.12
N PRO A 256 10.09 9.12 9.19
CA PRO A 256 9.99 10.51 9.56
C PRO A 256 11.43 11.00 9.75
N THR A 257 11.87 11.90 8.86
CA THR A 257 13.23 12.47 8.92
C THR A 257 13.45 12.92 10.35
N ALA A 258 14.42 12.30 11.03
CA ALA A 258 14.78 12.65 12.40
C ALA A 258 14.92 14.17 12.43
N GLY A 259 14.11 14.84 13.27
CA GLY A 259 14.26 16.27 13.46
C GLY A 259 15.72 16.58 13.83
N ASP A 260 16.19 17.77 13.46
CA ASP A 260 17.59 18.25 13.47
C ASP A 260 18.37 18.16 14.80
N ASP A 261 17.96 17.34 15.79
CA ASP A 261 18.63 17.16 17.07
C ASP A 261 19.04 15.70 17.33
N PRO A 262 20.17 15.24 16.76
CA PRO A 262 20.69 13.88 16.92
C PRO A 262 21.23 13.57 18.34
N THR A 263 20.98 14.43 19.34
CA THR A 263 21.63 14.33 20.66
C THR A 263 20.74 13.79 21.78
N SER A 264 19.44 13.59 21.57
CA SER A 264 18.56 12.99 22.57
C SER A 264 18.48 11.47 22.42
N SER A 265 19.31 10.74 23.16
CA SER A 265 19.35 9.27 23.20
C SER A 265 18.18 8.61 23.95
N SER A 266 17.00 9.24 23.99
CA SER A 266 15.80 8.58 24.52
C SER A 266 15.23 7.69 23.44
N VAL A 267 15.02 6.41 23.73
CA VAL A 267 14.24 5.47 22.91
C VAL A 267 12.88 6.11 22.63
N THR A 268 12.75 6.75 21.47
CA THR A 268 11.54 7.46 21.08
C THR A 268 10.48 6.42 20.73
N ALA A 269 9.36 6.44 21.45
CA ALA A 269 8.20 5.62 21.16
C ALA A 269 7.86 5.65 19.67
N MET A 270 7.52 4.49 19.10
CA MET A 270 7.13 4.37 17.70
C MET A 270 6.01 5.38 17.39
N PRO A 271 6.14 6.22 16.36
CA PRO A 271 5.07 7.09 15.90
C PRO A 271 3.77 6.31 15.69
N LEU A 272 2.65 6.84 16.21
CA LEU A 272 1.32 6.22 16.09
C LEU A 272 0.96 5.88 14.65
N GLU A 273 1.39 6.71 13.70
CA GLU A 273 1.19 6.51 12.27
C GLU A 273 1.82 5.20 11.79
N GLN A 274 3.02 4.86 12.27
CA GLN A 274 3.72 3.61 11.94
C GLN A 274 3.06 2.40 12.59
N ALA A 275 2.63 2.54 13.85
CA ALA A 275 1.89 1.49 14.56
C ALA A 275 0.60 1.12 13.81
N LEU A 276 -0.18 2.12 13.37
CA LEU A 276 -1.40 1.88 12.59
C LEU A 276 -1.12 1.09 11.30
N LEU A 277 -0.04 1.40 10.58
CA LEU A 277 0.36 0.65 9.39
C LEU A 277 0.70 -0.80 9.70
N LEU A 278 1.51 -1.03 10.73
CA LEU A 278 1.94 -2.36 11.11
C LEU A 278 0.75 -3.26 11.39
N HIS A 279 -0.22 -2.76 12.15
CA HIS A 279 -1.45 -3.49 12.43
C HIS A 279 -2.30 -3.70 11.18
N SER A 280 -2.35 -2.71 10.29
CA SER A 280 -3.04 -2.86 9.01
C SER A 280 -2.45 -4.02 8.21
N PHE A 281 -1.12 -4.10 8.13
CA PHE A 281 -0.43 -5.22 7.49
C PHE A 281 -0.70 -6.55 8.18
N TYR A 282 -0.73 -6.56 9.51
CA TYR A 282 -1.10 -7.76 10.26
C TYR A 282 -2.51 -8.25 9.91
N TYR A 283 -3.52 -7.37 9.91
CA TYR A 283 -4.89 -7.76 9.55
C TYR A 283 -4.98 -8.28 8.12
N ILE A 284 -4.34 -7.60 7.19
CA ILE A 284 -4.26 -8.02 5.78
C ILE A 284 -3.60 -9.40 5.67
N LYS A 285 -2.50 -9.63 6.40
CA LYS A 285 -1.82 -10.94 6.48
C LYS A 285 -2.75 -12.03 7.00
N VAL A 286 -3.52 -11.76 8.06
CA VAL A 286 -4.48 -12.72 8.60
C VAL A 286 -5.57 -13.02 7.57
N VAL A 287 -6.07 -12.01 6.85
CA VAL A 287 -7.04 -12.19 5.77
C VAL A 287 -6.49 -13.05 4.65
N ILE A 288 -5.25 -12.80 4.22
CA ILE A 288 -4.58 -13.62 3.21
C ILE A 288 -4.50 -15.06 3.69
N ALA A 289 -3.99 -15.29 4.91
CA ALA A 289 -3.82 -16.63 5.45
C ALA A 289 -5.16 -17.36 5.61
N GLU A 290 -6.22 -16.66 6.03
CA GLU A 290 -7.57 -17.22 6.14
C GLU A 290 -8.15 -17.58 4.77
N THR A 291 -7.98 -16.69 3.78
CA THR A 291 -8.45 -16.92 2.41
C THR A 291 -7.71 -18.10 1.78
N GLN A 292 -6.39 -18.18 2.00
CA GLN A 292 -5.57 -19.34 1.60
C GLN A 292 -5.95 -20.63 2.31
N ARG A 293 -6.32 -20.60 3.60
CA ARG A 293 -6.80 -21.81 4.31
C ARG A 293 -8.16 -22.27 3.79
N ARG A 294 -9.01 -21.33 3.37
CA ARG A 294 -10.31 -21.60 2.78
C ARG A 294 -10.24 -22.02 1.30
N ASN A 295 -9.04 -22.29 0.76
CA ASN A 295 -8.74 -22.77 -0.61
C ASN A 295 -9.41 -24.11 -1.05
N SER A 296 -10.63 -24.41 -0.59
CA SER A 296 -11.55 -25.37 -1.21
C SER A 296 -12.58 -24.71 -2.14
N GLY A 297 -12.53 -23.39 -2.33
CA GLY A 297 -13.45 -22.60 -3.15
C GLY A 297 -13.16 -22.57 -4.66
N SER A 298 -14.00 -21.82 -5.40
CA SER A 298 -14.03 -21.71 -6.86
C SER A 298 -12.75 -21.09 -7.44
N ALA A 299 -12.51 -21.24 -8.75
CA ALA A 299 -11.30 -20.70 -9.40
C ALA A 299 -11.18 -19.17 -9.26
N GLU A 300 -12.29 -18.43 -9.30
CA GLU A 300 -12.31 -16.97 -9.18
C GLU A 300 -11.84 -16.49 -7.79
N ASP A 301 -12.15 -17.24 -6.71
CA ASP A 301 -11.71 -16.90 -5.34
C ASP A 301 -10.19 -17.00 -5.19
N LYS A 302 -9.55 -17.86 -5.99
CA LYS A 302 -8.09 -18.04 -6.00
C LYS A 302 -7.41 -16.85 -6.64
N ASP A 303 -7.93 -16.37 -7.78
CA ASP A 303 -7.33 -15.26 -8.53
C ASP A 303 -7.35 -13.96 -7.72
N VAL A 304 -8.45 -13.69 -6.99
CA VAL A 304 -8.53 -12.48 -6.14
C VAL A 304 -7.53 -12.54 -4.99
N SER A 305 -7.45 -13.68 -4.29
CA SER A 305 -6.51 -13.84 -3.17
C SER A 305 -5.07 -13.60 -3.61
N VAL A 306 -4.74 -14.09 -4.80
CA VAL A 306 -3.41 -13.94 -5.36
C VAL A 306 -3.15 -12.52 -5.86
N LEU A 307 -4.08 -11.90 -6.58
CA LEU A 307 -3.96 -10.51 -7.02
C LEU A 307 -3.76 -9.57 -5.82
N VAL A 308 -4.40 -9.88 -4.71
CA VAL A 308 -4.25 -9.12 -3.47
C VAL A 308 -2.85 -9.28 -2.90
N ILE A 309 -2.37 -10.52 -2.80
CA ILE A 309 -0.98 -10.79 -2.41
C ILE A 309 -0.03 -10.04 -3.36
N ALA A 310 -0.26 -10.09 -4.66
CA ALA A 310 0.53 -9.39 -5.68
C ALA A 310 0.60 -7.89 -5.43
N HIS A 311 -0.56 -7.25 -5.28
CA HIS A 311 -0.63 -5.82 -5.06
C HIS A 311 0.03 -5.44 -3.74
N LEU A 312 -0.17 -6.21 -2.67
CA LEU A 312 0.49 -5.95 -1.40
C LEU A 312 2.00 -6.12 -1.52
N LEU A 313 2.48 -7.23 -2.07
CA LEU A 313 3.91 -7.47 -2.31
C LEU A 313 4.53 -6.40 -3.23
N ARG A 314 3.77 -5.83 -4.17
CA ARG A 314 4.24 -4.72 -5.02
C ARG A 314 4.28 -3.39 -4.26
N LEU A 315 3.21 -3.03 -3.55
CA LEU A 315 3.11 -1.77 -2.81
C LEU A 315 4.07 -1.68 -1.64
N PHE A 316 4.26 -2.81 -0.98
CA PHE A 316 5.00 -2.87 0.26
C PHE A 316 6.24 -3.73 0.12
N GLY A 317 6.63 -4.24 -1.06
CA GLY A 317 7.76 -5.15 -1.22
C GLY A 317 9.05 -4.62 -0.58
N ASP A 318 9.37 -3.37 -0.84
CA ASP A 318 10.51 -2.67 -0.21
C ASP A 318 10.27 -2.37 1.28
N LEU A 319 9.01 -2.29 1.71
CA LEU A 319 8.56 -2.00 3.07
C LEU A 319 8.39 -3.26 3.96
N PHE A 320 8.20 -4.44 3.35
CA PHE A 320 7.99 -5.76 3.99
C PHE A 320 9.28 -6.29 4.64
N LEU A 321 10.41 -5.79 4.15
CA LEU A 321 11.75 -6.16 4.60
C LEU A 321 12.30 -5.16 5.63
N LEU A 322 11.52 -4.15 6.00
CA LEU A 322 11.96 -3.17 6.99
C LEU A 322 11.75 -3.72 8.40
N PRO A 323 12.79 -3.67 9.25
CA PRO A 323 12.68 -4.02 10.65
C PRO A 323 11.81 -2.96 11.32
N VAL A 324 10.62 -3.38 11.71
CA VAL A 324 9.74 -2.56 12.55
C VAL A 324 10.24 -2.72 13.98
N GLY A 325 10.52 -1.60 14.65
CA GLY A 325 11.02 -1.61 16.02
C GLY A 325 10.04 -2.27 16.99
N PRO A 326 10.47 -2.59 18.22
CA PRO A 326 9.62 -3.26 19.19
C PRO A 326 8.41 -2.40 19.55
N CYS A 327 7.24 -2.82 19.10
CA CYS A 327 5.91 -2.32 19.44
C CYS A 327 5.38 -2.99 20.73
N ASN A 328 5.62 -2.43 21.92
CA ASN A 328 4.95 -2.93 23.14
C ASN A 328 3.43 -2.73 23.01
N ASP A 329 2.64 -3.75 23.31
CA ASP A 329 1.17 -3.65 23.43
C ASP A 329 0.75 -2.61 24.49
N ASP A 330 1.57 -2.36 25.51
CA ASP A 330 1.35 -1.30 26.52
C ASP A 330 1.64 0.11 26.00
N LEU A 331 2.66 0.30 25.16
CA LEU A 331 2.91 1.57 24.47
C LEU A 331 1.86 1.81 23.38
N LEU A 332 1.31 0.74 22.80
CA LEU A 332 0.21 0.80 21.85
C LEU A 332 -1.10 1.17 22.54
N SER A 333 -1.39 0.55 23.69
CA SER A 333 -2.50 0.92 24.57
C SER A 333 -2.35 2.36 25.02
N ALA A 334 -1.15 2.80 25.39
CA ALA A 334 -0.84 4.18 25.77
C ALA A 334 -0.91 5.16 24.60
N ASN A 335 -0.47 4.80 23.39
CA ASN A 335 -0.52 5.64 22.19
C ASN A 335 -1.93 5.70 21.60
N ILE A 336 -2.71 4.61 21.70
CA ILE A 336 -4.14 4.58 21.43
C ILE A 336 -4.87 5.39 22.48
N LEU A 337 -4.56 5.25 23.78
CA LEU A 337 -5.08 6.10 24.87
C LEU A 337 -4.68 7.57 24.71
N GLU A 338 -3.49 7.86 24.17
CA GLU A 338 -3.01 9.21 23.89
C GLU A 338 -3.69 9.77 22.63
N ALA A 339 -3.94 8.94 21.62
CA ALA A 339 -4.80 9.28 20.48
C ALA A 339 -6.25 9.52 20.93
N GLU A 340 -6.76 8.67 21.83
CA GLU A 340 -8.06 8.79 22.51
C GLU A 340 -8.12 10.03 23.40
N ALA A 341 -7.00 10.49 23.97
CA ALA A 341 -6.91 11.73 24.73
C ALA A 341 -6.80 12.96 23.81
N ARG A 342 -6.35 12.79 22.56
CA ARG A 342 -6.28 13.84 21.52
C ARG A 342 -7.59 13.99 20.75
N THR A 343 -8.46 12.98 20.76
CA THR A 343 -9.83 13.04 20.24
C THR A 343 -10.81 13.22 21.39
N ASP A 344 -11.82 14.08 21.30
CA ASP A 344 -12.80 14.32 22.40
C ASP A 344 -13.69 13.09 22.79
N ARG A 345 -13.39 11.88 22.28
CA ARG A 345 -14.08 10.60 22.59
C ARG A 345 -13.13 9.39 22.51
N PRO A 346 -13.30 8.37 23.37
CA PRO A 346 -12.47 7.15 23.37
C PRO A 346 -12.85 6.15 22.26
N LEU A 347 -11.86 5.58 21.58
CA LEU A 347 -11.94 4.53 20.54
C LEU A 347 -12.57 3.23 21.07
N SER A 348 -12.44 2.95 22.38
CA SER A 348 -13.16 1.85 23.04
C SER A 348 -14.69 1.92 22.90
N THR A 349 -15.30 3.10 22.70
CA THR A 349 -16.73 3.21 22.34
C THR A 349 -17.05 2.97 20.86
N LEU A 350 -16.05 3.05 19.97
CA LEU A 350 -16.18 2.78 18.53
C LEU A 350 -16.00 1.30 18.17
N LEU A 351 -15.23 0.54 18.98
CA LEU A 351 -15.06 -0.90 18.82
C LEU A 351 -16.29 -1.74 19.21
N GLY A 352 -17.35 -1.11 19.73
CA GLY A 352 -18.65 -1.72 19.96
C GLY A 352 -18.68 -2.74 21.11
N ASN A 353 -19.58 -2.52 22.06
CA ASN A 353 -20.03 -3.55 23.00
C ASN A 353 -20.75 -4.67 22.20
N GLN A 354 -20.00 -5.60 21.60
CA GLN A 354 -20.54 -6.90 21.20
C GLN A 354 -20.21 -7.91 22.29
N SER A 355 -21.12 -8.01 23.26
CA SER A 355 -21.19 -9.13 24.19
C SER A 355 -21.48 -10.40 23.38
N GLY A 356 -20.43 -11.09 22.93
CA GLY A 356 -20.60 -12.29 22.10
C GLY A 356 -19.33 -12.88 21.50
N SER A 357 -18.21 -12.90 22.24
CA SER A 357 -17.08 -13.79 21.89
C SER A 357 -17.14 -15.08 22.72
N PRO A 358 -16.86 -16.26 22.13
CA PRO A 358 -16.74 -17.49 22.88
C PRO A 358 -15.47 -17.44 23.72
N ALA A 359 -15.62 -17.57 25.03
CA ALA A 359 -14.51 -17.67 25.97
C ALA A 359 -13.66 -18.91 25.66
N LEU A 360 -12.42 -18.71 25.23
CA LEU A 360 -11.33 -19.65 25.47
C LEU A 360 -10.70 -19.25 26.80
N SER A 361 -11.16 -19.88 27.87
CA SER A 361 -10.52 -19.79 29.19
C SER A 361 -9.19 -20.54 29.14
N LEU A 362 -8.07 -19.81 29.11
CA LEU A 362 -6.79 -20.31 29.60
C LEU A 362 -6.53 -19.64 30.94
N ASP A 363 -6.62 -20.47 31.97
CA ASP A 363 -6.26 -20.17 33.35
C ASP A 363 -4.74 -19.99 33.40
N VAL A 364 -4.27 -18.75 33.56
CA VAL A 364 -2.87 -18.44 33.84
C VAL A 364 -2.83 -17.60 35.11
N GLY A 365 -2.30 -18.23 36.16
CA GLY A 365 -2.14 -17.63 37.48
C GLY A 365 -1.17 -16.45 37.46
N GLU A 366 -1.43 -15.52 38.37
CA GLU A 366 -0.61 -14.36 38.67
C GLU A 366 0.84 -14.76 39.01
N GLN A 367 1.79 -14.40 38.14
CA GLN A 367 3.19 -14.24 38.52
C GLN A 367 3.79 -13.00 37.84
N ASN A 368 4.19 -12.06 38.70
CA ASN A 368 5.22 -11.02 38.58
C ASN A 368 5.63 -10.58 37.16
N ALA A 369 5.22 -9.36 36.80
CA ALA A 369 5.73 -8.61 35.66
C ALA A 369 7.15 -8.08 35.94
N GLU A 370 8.15 -8.76 35.38
CA GLU A 370 9.53 -8.26 35.21
C GLU A 370 9.80 -8.08 33.69
N GLU A 371 10.14 -6.85 33.30
CA GLU A 371 11.07 -6.39 32.24
C GLU A 371 11.29 -7.15 30.91
N ASP A 372 10.38 -7.99 30.40
CA ASP A 372 10.61 -8.75 29.14
C ASP A 372 9.89 -8.24 27.86
N GLU A 373 9.15 -7.12 27.91
CA GLU A 373 8.25 -6.69 26.82
C GLU A 373 8.87 -6.32 25.45
N PRO A 374 10.05 -5.65 25.31
CA PRO A 374 10.54 -5.26 23.99
C PRO A 374 10.93 -6.46 23.09
N LYS A 375 11.02 -7.68 23.63
CA LYS A 375 11.32 -8.88 22.84
C LYS A 375 10.13 -9.38 22.02
N GLU A 376 8.90 -9.18 22.48
CA GLU A 376 7.72 -9.79 21.85
C GLU A 376 7.38 -9.15 20.51
N ALA A 377 7.62 -7.86 20.38
CA ALA A 377 7.30 -7.13 19.18
C ALA A 377 8.37 -7.24 18.08
N ALA A 378 9.65 -7.30 18.46
CA ALA A 378 10.70 -7.75 17.54
C ALA A 378 10.36 -9.14 16.98
N ALA A 379 9.87 -10.06 17.83
CA ALA A 379 9.42 -11.39 17.40
C ALA A 379 8.21 -11.34 16.43
N SER A 380 7.33 -10.34 16.48
CA SER A 380 6.18 -10.20 15.56
C SER A 380 6.59 -9.82 14.13
N VAL A 381 7.54 -8.90 14.02
CA VAL A 381 8.10 -8.37 12.76
C VAL A 381 8.92 -9.45 12.04
N VAL A 382 9.71 -10.15 12.83
CA VAL A 382 10.46 -11.34 12.43
C VAL A 382 9.55 -12.43 11.85
N LYS A 383 8.44 -12.76 12.52
CA LYS A 383 7.41 -13.69 12.02
C LYS A 383 6.70 -13.16 10.77
N PHE A 384 6.80 -11.87 10.48
CA PHE A 384 6.19 -11.23 9.32
C PHE A 384 7.07 -11.36 8.08
N THR A 385 8.36 -11.05 8.16
CA THR A 385 9.32 -11.28 7.08
C THR A 385 9.35 -12.75 6.67
N ALA A 386 9.29 -13.67 7.63
CA ALA A 386 9.16 -15.12 7.40
C ALA A 386 8.00 -15.48 6.49
N LEU A 387 6.87 -14.83 6.74
CA LEU A 387 5.67 -15.08 5.97
C LEU A 387 5.80 -14.46 4.58
N ALA A 388 6.34 -13.26 4.45
CA ALA A 388 6.54 -12.62 3.16
C ALA A 388 7.40 -13.48 2.23
N VAL A 389 8.52 -14.02 2.74
CA VAL A 389 9.38 -14.95 1.99
C VAL A 389 8.64 -16.23 1.60
N LYS A 390 7.88 -16.84 2.53
CA LYS A 390 7.08 -18.03 2.25
C LYS A 390 5.99 -17.77 1.21
N LEU A 391 5.28 -16.63 1.31
CA LEU A 391 4.26 -16.23 0.36
C LEU A 391 4.85 -15.97 -1.02
N ALA A 392 5.94 -15.21 -1.10
CA ALA A 392 6.65 -14.97 -2.36
C ALA A 392 7.14 -16.29 -2.98
N SER A 393 7.61 -17.23 -2.15
CA SER A 393 8.07 -18.55 -2.60
C SER A 393 6.94 -19.40 -3.19
N ILE A 394 5.81 -19.47 -2.48
CA ILE A 394 4.61 -20.22 -2.91
C ILE A 394 4.06 -19.62 -4.21
N GLU A 395 3.97 -18.30 -4.25
CA GLU A 395 3.28 -17.58 -5.31
C GLU A 395 4.10 -17.52 -6.60
N LEU A 396 5.44 -17.37 -6.47
CA LEU A 396 6.35 -17.59 -7.58
C LEU A 396 6.18 -19.01 -8.14
N ARG A 397 6.17 -20.03 -7.29
CA ARG A 397 6.00 -21.42 -7.73
C ARG A 397 4.68 -21.65 -8.48
N ILE A 398 3.56 -21.15 -7.96
CA ILE A 398 2.25 -21.25 -8.63
C ILE A 398 2.31 -20.60 -10.01
N SER A 399 2.88 -19.38 -10.10
CA SER A 399 2.99 -18.65 -11.37
C SER A 399 3.86 -19.40 -12.40
N LEU A 400 4.92 -20.07 -11.95
CA LEU A 400 5.76 -20.89 -12.83
C LEU A 400 5.05 -22.17 -13.27
N ASP A 401 4.35 -22.85 -12.36
CA ASP A 401 3.57 -24.06 -12.66
C ASP A 401 2.45 -23.76 -13.67
N GLU A 402 1.74 -22.65 -13.53
CA GLU A 402 0.71 -22.20 -14.49
C GLU A 402 1.30 -21.98 -15.90
N ARG A 403 2.51 -21.41 -15.99
CA ARG A 403 3.25 -21.28 -17.26
C ARG A 403 3.70 -22.63 -17.82
N MET A 404 4.06 -23.60 -16.97
CA MET A 404 4.42 -24.94 -17.43
C MET A 404 3.22 -25.70 -18.01
N ILE A 405 2.04 -25.52 -17.43
CA ILE A 405 0.81 -26.19 -17.88
C ILE A 405 0.31 -25.61 -19.21
N CYS A 406 0.60 -24.34 -19.49
CA CYS A 406 0.21 -23.70 -20.74
C CYS A 406 0.96 -24.29 -21.96
N PRO A 407 0.25 -24.79 -22.99
CA PRO A 407 0.89 -25.31 -24.20
C PRO A 407 1.68 -24.21 -24.93
N PRO A 408 2.84 -24.55 -25.54
CA PRO A 408 3.62 -23.59 -26.30
C PRO A 408 2.77 -22.97 -27.43
N GLY A 409 2.72 -21.64 -27.46
CA GLY A 409 1.97 -20.87 -28.46
C GLY A 409 0.52 -20.53 -28.07
N LYS A 410 0.01 -21.00 -26.93
CA LYS A 410 -1.23 -20.46 -26.35
C LYS A 410 -0.92 -19.26 -25.48
N VAL A 411 -1.64 -18.17 -25.71
CA VAL A 411 -1.56 -16.97 -24.88
C VAL A 411 -2.30 -17.28 -23.57
N LEU A 412 -1.65 -17.02 -22.43
CA LEU A 412 -2.33 -16.94 -21.13
C LEU A 412 -3.53 -16.00 -21.27
N ASP A 413 -4.60 -16.21 -20.49
CA ASP A 413 -5.64 -15.20 -20.45
C ASP A 413 -5.06 -13.86 -19.95
N VAL A 414 -5.75 -12.76 -20.28
CA VAL A 414 -5.25 -11.40 -20.04
C VAL A 414 -4.99 -11.17 -18.55
N THR A 415 -5.83 -11.73 -17.69
CA THR A 415 -5.75 -11.65 -16.22
C THR A 415 -4.54 -12.38 -15.66
N THR A 416 -4.30 -13.62 -16.07
CA THR A 416 -3.16 -14.44 -15.63
C THR A 416 -1.85 -13.87 -16.16
N ARG A 417 -1.85 -13.37 -17.40
CA ARG A 417 -0.68 -12.67 -17.94
C ARG A 417 -0.34 -11.43 -17.12
N GLN A 418 -1.32 -10.58 -16.84
CA GLN A 418 -1.12 -9.37 -16.03
C GLN A 418 -0.60 -9.74 -14.64
N ARG A 419 -1.21 -10.76 -14.01
CA ARG A 419 -0.75 -11.30 -12.73
C ARG A 419 0.73 -11.72 -12.81
N HIS A 420 1.15 -12.45 -13.84
CA HIS A 420 2.54 -12.90 -13.95
C HIS A 420 3.51 -11.74 -14.19
N ASP A 421 3.13 -10.79 -15.06
CA ASP A 421 3.95 -9.62 -15.40
C ASP A 421 4.18 -8.73 -14.17
N ASP A 422 3.20 -8.65 -13.26
CA ASP A 422 3.30 -7.85 -12.04
C ASP A 422 3.90 -8.60 -10.85
N LEU A 423 3.51 -9.87 -10.65
CA LEU A 423 3.81 -10.62 -9.43
C LEU A 423 5.19 -11.29 -9.45
N VAL A 424 5.59 -11.91 -10.56
CA VAL A 424 6.86 -12.64 -10.60
C VAL A 424 8.03 -11.73 -10.25
N PRO A 425 8.15 -10.51 -10.82
CA PRO A 425 9.20 -9.57 -10.41
C PRO A 425 9.14 -9.21 -8.92
N ALA A 426 7.96 -8.96 -8.37
CA ALA A 426 7.80 -8.60 -6.96
C ALA A 426 8.23 -9.74 -6.02
N CYS A 427 7.84 -10.98 -6.32
CA CYS A 427 8.28 -12.15 -5.55
C CYS A 427 9.80 -12.29 -5.59
N LEU A 428 10.42 -12.14 -6.76
CA LEU A 428 11.87 -12.27 -6.91
C LEU A 428 12.63 -11.20 -6.15
N VAL A 429 12.15 -9.94 -6.15
CA VAL A 429 12.75 -8.86 -5.35
C VAL A 429 12.73 -9.21 -3.85
N ILE A 430 11.61 -9.73 -3.35
CA ILE A 430 11.49 -10.16 -1.95
C ILE A 430 12.46 -11.29 -1.62
N LEU A 431 12.60 -12.27 -2.51
CA LEU A 431 13.53 -13.38 -2.33
C LEU A 431 15.00 -12.92 -2.39
N GLU A 432 15.36 -12.05 -3.36
CA GLU A 432 16.69 -11.44 -3.46
C GLU A 432 17.07 -10.72 -2.16
N LYS A 433 16.16 -9.93 -1.60
CA LYS A 433 16.40 -9.22 -0.35
C LYS A 433 16.47 -10.14 0.87
N ALA A 434 15.67 -11.20 0.90
CA ALA A 434 15.75 -12.18 1.97
C ALA A 434 17.11 -12.91 1.98
N ILE A 435 17.65 -13.21 0.81
CA ILE A 435 19.00 -13.80 0.66
C ILE A 435 20.06 -12.81 1.15
N ASP A 436 19.99 -11.55 0.73
CA ASP A 436 20.87 -10.47 1.20
C ASP A 436 20.95 -10.43 2.74
N CYS A 437 19.81 -10.62 3.42
CA CYS A 437 19.75 -10.57 4.88
C CYS A 437 20.24 -11.84 5.56
N LEU A 438 20.04 -13.02 4.96
CA LEU A 438 20.61 -14.27 5.47
C LEU A 438 22.14 -14.24 5.47
N LEU A 439 22.76 -13.63 4.46
CA LEU A 439 24.21 -13.51 4.38
C LEU A 439 24.81 -12.69 5.53
N LEU A 440 24.14 -11.61 5.91
CA LEU A 440 24.58 -10.77 7.02
C LEU A 440 24.60 -11.54 8.34
N LEU A 441 23.74 -12.55 8.50
CA LEU A 441 23.76 -13.41 9.69
C LEU A 441 24.94 -14.38 9.71
N GLU A 442 25.32 -14.91 8.56
CA GLU A 442 26.41 -15.89 8.47
C GLU A 442 27.78 -15.23 8.76
N ASP A 443 27.93 -13.95 8.44
CA ASP A 443 29.15 -13.18 8.69
C ASP A 443 29.34 -12.79 10.19
N ASP A 444 28.26 -12.66 10.96
CA ASP A 444 28.32 -12.24 12.38
C ASP A 444 28.71 -13.37 13.35
N ASP A 445 28.58 -14.65 12.94
CA ASP A 445 29.04 -15.80 13.73
C ASP A 445 30.59 -15.98 13.70
N GLU A 446 31.32 -15.16 12.92
CA GLU A 446 32.78 -15.22 12.76
C GLU A 446 33.59 -14.23 13.63
N ASP A 447 33.13 -13.92 14.85
CA ASP A 447 33.94 -13.15 15.82
C ASP A 447 35.25 -13.86 16.27
N ASP A 448 35.46 -15.12 15.83
CA ASP A 448 36.71 -15.87 16.00
C ASP A 448 37.72 -15.69 14.83
N LEU A 449 37.37 -14.99 13.74
CA LEU A 449 38.23 -14.85 12.54
C LEU A 449 38.88 -13.46 12.36
N ASN A 450 38.59 -12.52 13.25
CA ASN A 450 39.24 -11.20 13.27
C ASN A 450 40.76 -11.25 13.62
N THR A 451 41.30 -12.44 13.89
CA THR A 451 42.77 -12.66 14.03
C THR A 451 43.45 -13.22 12.77
N LYS A 452 42.72 -13.66 11.74
CA LYS A 452 43.30 -14.21 10.49
C LYS A 452 42.99 -13.43 9.21
N ALA A 453 41.98 -12.57 9.19
CA ALA A 453 41.53 -11.86 7.99
C ALA A 453 42.41 -10.66 7.53
N ARG A 454 43.64 -10.51 8.02
CA ARG A 454 44.53 -9.39 7.61
C ARG A 454 45.33 -9.61 6.32
N THR A 455 45.12 -10.70 5.57
CA THR A 455 45.96 -10.99 4.38
C THR A 455 45.26 -11.51 3.12
N THR A 456 43.93 -11.52 3.00
CA THR A 456 43.25 -11.91 1.75
C THR A 456 42.38 -10.78 1.18
N PRO A 457 42.56 -10.40 -0.11
CA PRO A 457 41.73 -9.38 -0.74
C PRO A 457 40.41 -10.01 -1.22
N HIS A 458 39.32 -9.78 -0.49
CA HIS A 458 37.98 -10.09 -0.99
C HIS A 458 37.50 -8.97 -1.92
N HIS A 459 37.19 -9.33 -3.17
CA HIS A 459 36.54 -8.46 -4.15
C HIS A 459 35.03 -8.48 -3.94
N THR A 460 34.52 -7.70 -2.99
CA THR A 460 33.08 -7.50 -2.82
C THR A 460 32.59 -6.48 -3.84
N ILE A 461 31.62 -6.88 -4.66
CA ILE A 461 30.96 -6.01 -5.66
C ILE A 461 30.12 -4.97 -4.90
N SER A 462 30.46 -3.70 -5.01
CA SER A 462 29.77 -2.61 -4.30
C SER A 462 28.48 -2.19 -5.01
N PHE A 463 27.34 -2.30 -4.33
CA PHE A 463 26.04 -1.73 -4.72
C PHE A 463 25.76 -0.39 -3.97
N PRO A 464 24.78 0.44 -4.38
CA PRO A 464 24.58 1.80 -3.83
C PRO A 464 24.20 1.79 -2.34
N ARG A 465 24.92 2.61 -1.54
CA ARG A 465 25.01 2.65 -0.06
C ARG A 465 23.83 3.31 0.71
N SER A 466 22.61 3.33 0.20
CA SER A 466 21.49 4.00 0.90
C SER A 466 20.65 3.07 1.81
N THR A 467 21.04 1.81 1.97
CA THR A 467 20.22 0.75 2.63
C THR A 467 20.94 0.00 3.76
N ASP A 468 22.08 0.50 4.26
CA ASP A 468 22.88 -0.26 5.23
C ASP A 468 22.17 -0.36 6.60
N ASP A 469 21.52 0.71 7.08
CA ASP A 469 20.78 0.68 8.36
C ASP A 469 19.59 -0.29 8.32
N THR A 470 18.90 -0.39 7.19
CA THR A 470 17.74 -1.29 7.03
C THR A 470 18.14 -2.75 6.90
N ARG A 471 19.24 -2.99 6.20
CA ARG A 471 19.85 -4.32 6.09
C ARG A 471 20.33 -4.82 7.45
N GLN A 472 21.02 -3.96 8.20
CA GLN A 472 21.59 -4.31 9.50
C GLN A 472 20.50 -4.56 10.54
N SER A 473 19.48 -3.71 10.63
CA SER A 473 18.38 -3.95 11.56
C SER A 473 17.52 -5.18 11.19
N LEU A 474 17.43 -5.57 9.91
CA LEU A 474 16.77 -6.82 9.53
C LEU A 474 17.65 -8.03 9.87
N ALA A 475 18.97 -7.95 9.66
CA ALA A 475 19.91 -8.98 10.10
C ALA A 475 19.84 -9.17 11.62
N GLU A 476 19.89 -8.10 12.42
CA GLU A 476 19.73 -8.15 13.88
C GLU A 476 18.40 -8.80 14.30
N ALA A 477 17.31 -8.49 13.59
CA ALA A 477 16.02 -9.12 13.81
C ALA A 477 16.04 -10.62 13.45
N MET A 478 16.71 -11.02 12.38
CA MET A 478 16.85 -12.43 11.99
C MET A 478 17.80 -13.21 12.92
N ALA A 479 18.81 -12.56 13.51
CA ALA A 479 19.69 -13.14 14.52
C ALA A 479 18.91 -13.47 15.81
N SER A 480 17.84 -12.73 16.07
CA SER A 480 16.94 -12.98 17.20
C SER A 480 15.94 -14.14 16.99
N GLN A 481 15.88 -14.75 15.79
CA GLN A 481 15.01 -15.90 15.50
C GLN A 481 15.48 -17.19 16.14
N SER A 482 14.55 -18.12 16.35
CA SER A 482 14.93 -19.50 16.65
C SER A 482 15.62 -20.14 15.44
N HIS A 483 16.62 -21.00 15.71
CA HIS A 483 17.30 -21.76 14.66
C HIS A 483 16.33 -22.59 13.80
N GLU A 484 15.22 -23.06 14.40
CA GLU A 484 14.16 -23.80 13.69
C GLU A 484 13.43 -22.92 12.67
N GLU A 485 13.17 -21.65 12.99
CA GLU A 485 12.56 -20.69 12.06
C GLU A 485 13.51 -20.36 10.91
N ASN A 486 14.77 -20.06 11.18
CA ASN A 486 15.77 -19.79 10.15
C ASN A 486 15.95 -21.00 9.20
N LEU A 487 15.97 -22.22 9.75
CA LEU A 487 16.01 -23.45 8.95
C LEU A 487 14.75 -23.62 8.08
N ALA A 488 13.57 -23.28 8.60
CA ALA A 488 12.32 -23.35 7.85
C ALA A 488 12.29 -22.35 6.68
N TRP A 489 12.92 -21.17 6.82
CA TRP A 489 13.05 -20.21 5.72
C TRP A 489 13.99 -20.72 4.65
N MET A 490 15.18 -21.18 5.05
CA MET A 490 16.16 -21.76 4.13
C MET A 490 15.57 -22.94 3.34
N THR A 491 14.77 -23.77 4.01
CA THR A 491 14.04 -24.86 3.35
C THR A 491 13.04 -24.33 2.32
N SER A 492 12.22 -23.32 2.68
CA SER A 492 11.26 -22.71 1.77
C SER A 492 11.93 -22.06 0.55
N LEU A 493 13.06 -21.39 0.76
CA LEU A 493 13.85 -20.77 -0.31
C LEU A 493 14.43 -21.85 -1.23
N ARG A 494 15.03 -22.90 -0.66
CA ARG A 494 15.57 -24.02 -1.43
C ARG A 494 14.50 -24.71 -2.27
N ASP A 495 13.33 -24.97 -1.69
CA ASP A 495 12.19 -25.56 -2.41
C ASP A 495 11.69 -24.66 -3.54
N CYS A 496 11.68 -23.34 -3.32
CA CYS A 496 11.31 -22.36 -4.33
C CYS A 496 12.30 -22.36 -5.50
N PHE A 497 13.60 -22.28 -5.20
CA PHE A 497 14.63 -22.27 -6.23
C PHE A 497 14.76 -23.62 -6.95
N ALA A 498 14.48 -24.74 -6.29
CA ALA A 498 14.34 -26.03 -6.94
C ALA A 498 13.20 -26.03 -7.98
N ALA A 499 12.05 -25.40 -7.67
CA ALA A 499 10.96 -25.24 -8.62
C ALA A 499 11.34 -24.30 -9.78
N VAL A 500 12.06 -23.21 -9.51
CA VAL A 500 12.64 -22.32 -10.53
C VAL A 500 13.57 -23.09 -11.48
N LEU A 501 14.43 -23.95 -10.94
CA LEU A 501 15.34 -24.78 -11.73
C LEU A 501 14.58 -25.74 -12.65
N ALA A 502 13.60 -26.47 -12.11
CA ALA A 502 12.76 -27.36 -12.90
C ALA A 502 12.01 -26.60 -14.01
N TYR A 503 11.52 -25.39 -13.72
CA TYR A 503 10.89 -24.52 -14.70
C TYR A 503 11.86 -24.11 -15.82
N LEU A 504 13.08 -23.68 -15.48
CA LEU A 504 14.08 -23.28 -16.47
C LEU A 504 14.54 -24.45 -17.34
N GLU A 505 14.66 -25.64 -16.78
CA GLU A 505 14.98 -26.86 -17.52
C GLU A 505 13.88 -27.20 -18.54
N GLU A 506 12.61 -27.19 -18.11
CA GLU A 506 11.48 -27.43 -19.01
C GLU A 506 11.40 -26.34 -20.10
N MET A 507 11.63 -25.07 -19.73
CA MET A 507 11.63 -23.97 -20.70
C MET A 507 12.81 -24.06 -21.66
N LYS A 508 13.98 -24.54 -21.25
CA LYS A 508 15.12 -24.82 -22.16
C LYS A 508 14.75 -25.87 -23.22
N GLU A 509 14.04 -26.93 -22.84
CA GLU A 509 13.64 -27.99 -23.78
C GLU A 509 12.51 -27.51 -24.71
N ARG A 510 11.61 -26.64 -24.23
CA ARG A 510 10.51 -26.09 -25.02
C ARG A 510 10.88 -24.90 -25.89
N LEU A 511 11.75 -24.04 -25.39
CA LEU A 511 12.11 -22.74 -25.94
C LEU A 511 13.63 -22.72 -26.16
N GLY A 512 14.07 -22.40 -27.37
CA GLY A 512 15.50 -22.23 -27.63
C GLY A 512 16.11 -21.07 -26.81
N PRO A 513 17.45 -21.00 -26.70
CA PRO A 513 18.16 -20.00 -25.87
C PRO A 513 17.75 -18.56 -26.16
N THR A 514 17.55 -18.24 -27.44
CA THR A 514 17.19 -16.87 -27.87
C THR A 514 15.78 -16.48 -27.46
N ALA A 515 14.85 -17.44 -27.38
CA ALA A 515 13.49 -17.17 -26.93
C ALA A 515 13.44 -16.98 -25.41
N MET A 516 14.23 -17.75 -24.66
CA MET A 516 14.29 -17.61 -23.19
C MET A 516 14.74 -16.22 -22.76
N VAL A 517 15.76 -15.66 -23.43
CA VAL A 517 16.34 -14.36 -23.04
C VAL A 517 15.49 -13.17 -23.53
N LYS A 518 14.53 -13.40 -24.42
CA LYS A 518 13.55 -12.40 -24.86
C LYS A 518 12.28 -12.37 -23.99
N ASP A 519 12.04 -13.40 -23.17
CA ASP A 519 10.91 -13.42 -22.24
C ASP A 519 11.29 -12.71 -20.92
N PRO A 520 10.66 -11.57 -20.58
CA PRO A 520 11.02 -10.78 -19.40
C PRO A 520 10.86 -11.55 -18.09
N ILE A 521 9.91 -12.49 -18.01
CA ILE A 521 9.71 -13.30 -16.80
C ILE A 521 10.81 -14.34 -16.67
N LEU A 522 11.24 -14.97 -17.78
CA LEU A 522 12.40 -15.87 -17.74
C LEU A 522 13.66 -15.14 -17.36
N VAL A 523 13.87 -13.92 -17.86
CA VAL A 523 15.00 -13.06 -17.46
C VAL A 523 14.95 -12.75 -15.97
N ALA A 524 13.78 -12.38 -15.43
CA ALA A 524 13.62 -12.09 -14.00
C ALA A 524 13.91 -13.33 -13.14
N VAL A 525 13.30 -14.47 -13.47
CA VAL A 525 13.47 -15.75 -12.76
C VAL A 525 14.95 -16.17 -12.79
N PHE A 526 15.58 -16.03 -13.94
CA PHE A 526 16.98 -16.36 -14.12
C PHE A 526 17.91 -15.45 -13.32
N ARG A 527 17.60 -14.15 -13.24
CA ARG A 527 18.30 -13.19 -12.37
C ARG A 527 18.20 -13.59 -10.90
N GLY A 528 17.01 -13.86 -10.39
CA GLY A 528 16.84 -14.25 -8.99
C GLY A 528 17.57 -15.56 -8.66
N LEU A 529 17.59 -16.51 -9.60
CA LEU A 529 18.39 -17.73 -9.45
C LEU A 529 19.90 -17.46 -9.44
N CYS A 530 20.40 -16.60 -10.34
CA CYS A 530 21.81 -16.21 -10.35
C CYS A 530 22.22 -15.57 -9.02
N PHE A 531 21.32 -14.76 -8.45
CA PHE A 531 21.53 -14.14 -7.15
C PHE A 531 21.66 -15.19 -6.04
N TRP A 532 20.78 -16.20 -6.00
CA TRP A 532 20.91 -17.32 -5.05
C TRP A 532 22.19 -18.12 -5.26
N LEU A 533 22.49 -18.52 -6.51
CA LEU A 533 23.63 -19.38 -6.82
C LEU A 533 25.00 -18.69 -6.64
N ALA A 534 25.01 -17.37 -6.55
CA ALA A 534 26.20 -16.61 -6.16
C ALA A 534 26.52 -16.74 -4.67
N GLN A 535 25.58 -17.27 -3.88
CA GLN A 535 25.64 -17.31 -2.42
C GLN A 535 25.62 -18.75 -1.90
N ASP A 536 24.66 -19.57 -2.35
CA ASP A 536 24.54 -20.96 -1.93
C ASP A 536 24.63 -21.94 -3.12
N LEU A 537 25.55 -22.89 -2.97
CA LEU A 537 25.90 -23.90 -3.96
C LEU A 537 25.26 -25.25 -3.65
N SER A 538 24.51 -25.37 -2.55
CA SER A 538 23.82 -26.58 -2.15
C SER A 538 22.93 -27.11 -3.28
N LEU A 539 22.28 -26.20 -4.04
CA LEU A 539 21.44 -26.52 -5.18
C LEU A 539 22.19 -27.14 -6.37
N LEU A 540 23.48 -26.85 -6.57
CA LEU A 540 24.25 -27.44 -7.68
C LEU A 540 24.42 -28.95 -7.53
N LYS A 541 24.44 -29.45 -6.28
CA LYS A 541 24.54 -30.90 -6.01
C LYS A 541 23.30 -31.63 -6.49
N ASP A 542 22.13 -31.03 -6.27
CA ASP A 542 20.85 -31.64 -6.56
C ASP A 542 20.41 -31.40 -8.01
N HIS A 543 20.87 -30.30 -8.62
CA HIS A 543 20.45 -29.85 -9.96
C HIS A 543 21.64 -29.52 -10.88
N PRO A 544 22.48 -30.49 -11.28
CA PRO A 544 23.65 -30.25 -12.13
C PRO A 544 23.29 -29.76 -13.55
N ALA A 545 22.04 -29.96 -13.98
CA ALA A 545 21.56 -29.52 -15.29
C ALA A 545 21.56 -27.98 -15.43
N ILE A 546 21.62 -27.21 -14.33
CA ILE A 546 21.76 -25.75 -14.40
C ILE A 546 23.05 -25.31 -15.10
N ILE A 547 24.15 -26.06 -14.93
CA ILE A 547 25.42 -25.80 -15.62
C ILE A 547 25.21 -25.89 -17.13
N GLN A 548 24.34 -26.79 -17.59
CA GLN A 548 24.03 -26.93 -19.01
C GLN A 548 23.18 -25.77 -19.54
N VAL A 549 22.21 -25.28 -18.75
CA VAL A 549 21.42 -24.09 -19.10
C VAL A 549 22.34 -22.87 -19.22
N PHE A 550 23.22 -22.66 -18.25
CA PHE A 550 24.19 -21.55 -18.26
C PHE A 550 25.15 -21.65 -19.46
N SER A 551 25.70 -22.84 -19.72
CA SER A 551 26.55 -23.08 -20.89
C SER A 551 25.82 -22.76 -22.18
N LEU A 552 24.58 -23.22 -22.32
CA LEU A 552 23.78 -22.99 -23.53
C LEU A 552 23.48 -21.51 -23.78
N ILE A 553 23.21 -20.73 -22.72
CA ILE A 553 22.99 -19.28 -22.83
C ILE A 553 24.29 -18.55 -23.22
N ILE A 554 25.42 -18.90 -22.58
CA ILE A 554 26.74 -18.31 -22.87
C ILE A 554 27.23 -18.68 -24.28
N ASP A 555 27.04 -19.93 -24.71
CA ASP A 555 27.39 -20.38 -26.06
C ASP A 555 26.50 -19.71 -27.13
N ALA A 556 25.25 -19.39 -26.78
CA ALA A 556 24.36 -18.67 -27.67
C ALA A 556 24.74 -17.18 -27.75
N SER A 557 25.16 -16.56 -26.65
CA SER A 557 25.56 -15.16 -26.65
C SER A 557 26.82 -14.88 -27.46
N ALA A 558 27.72 -15.85 -27.59
CA ALA A 558 28.89 -15.75 -28.49
C ALA A 558 28.51 -15.43 -29.95
N ARG A 559 27.29 -15.76 -30.37
CA ARG A 559 26.79 -15.51 -31.73
C ARG A 559 26.09 -14.16 -31.87
N SER A 560 25.64 -13.56 -30.78
CA SER A 560 24.79 -12.36 -30.77
C SER A 560 24.83 -11.70 -29.38
N ALA A 561 25.93 -11.05 -29.01
CA ALA A 561 26.11 -10.54 -27.65
C ALA A 561 25.02 -9.54 -27.23
N ASP A 562 24.58 -8.68 -28.15
CA ASP A 562 23.56 -7.65 -27.92
C ASP A 562 22.22 -8.23 -27.46
N GLU A 563 21.84 -9.43 -27.94
CA GLU A 563 20.58 -10.07 -27.55
C GLU A 563 20.59 -10.63 -26.12
N TYR A 564 21.77 -10.79 -25.52
CA TYR A 564 21.95 -11.44 -24.22
C TYR A 564 22.47 -10.50 -23.13
N GLN A 565 22.65 -9.22 -23.45
CA GLN A 565 23.21 -8.22 -22.54
C GLN A 565 22.40 -8.06 -21.24
N THR A 566 21.11 -8.38 -21.25
CA THR A 566 20.23 -8.33 -20.08
C THR A 566 20.45 -9.46 -19.08
N VAL A 567 21.09 -10.57 -19.48
CA VAL A 567 21.22 -11.78 -18.65
C VAL A 567 22.66 -12.05 -18.25
N LEU A 568 23.60 -11.82 -19.17
CA LEU A 568 25.01 -12.14 -19.00
C LEU A 568 25.67 -11.49 -17.75
N PRO A 569 25.39 -10.22 -17.38
CA PRO A 569 25.97 -9.64 -16.17
C PRO A 569 25.59 -10.37 -14.89
N PHE A 570 24.37 -10.92 -14.82
CA PHE A 570 23.90 -11.67 -13.66
C PHE A 570 24.56 -13.05 -13.54
N MET A 571 25.03 -13.64 -14.64
CA MET A 571 25.70 -14.94 -14.65
C MET A 571 27.14 -14.87 -14.16
N ALA A 572 27.78 -13.69 -14.23
CA ALA A 572 29.20 -13.57 -13.91
C ALA A 572 29.53 -13.91 -12.44
N PRO A 573 28.81 -13.42 -11.41
CA PRO A 573 29.07 -13.79 -10.02
C PRO A 573 29.01 -15.31 -9.76
N PRO A 574 27.92 -16.04 -10.07
CA PRO A 574 27.85 -17.47 -9.79
C PRO A 574 28.88 -18.26 -10.60
N VAL A 575 29.10 -17.95 -11.89
CA VAL A 575 30.07 -18.68 -12.73
C VAL A 575 31.50 -18.51 -12.20
N ARG A 576 31.87 -17.32 -11.72
CA ARG A 576 33.18 -17.08 -11.10
C ARG A 576 33.35 -17.87 -9.81
N LEU A 577 32.32 -17.90 -8.95
CA LEU A 577 32.32 -18.70 -7.74
C LEU A 577 32.51 -20.19 -8.07
N TRP A 578 31.77 -20.70 -9.06
CA TRP A 578 31.86 -22.10 -9.50
C TRP A 578 33.24 -22.41 -10.07
N ALA A 579 33.84 -21.48 -10.82
CA ALA A 579 35.18 -21.64 -11.38
C ALA A 579 36.25 -21.70 -10.27
N SER A 580 36.17 -20.82 -9.27
CA SER A 580 37.06 -20.85 -8.10
C SER A 580 37.00 -22.20 -7.39
N ILE A 581 35.79 -22.71 -7.17
CA ILE A 581 35.57 -24.00 -6.52
C ILE A 581 36.04 -25.15 -7.39
N ALA A 582 35.75 -25.08 -8.69
CA ALA A 582 36.21 -26.06 -9.63
C ALA A 582 37.75 -26.13 -9.60
N ASP A 583 38.45 -25.00 -9.52
CA ASP A 583 39.91 -24.94 -9.46
C ASP A 583 40.49 -25.49 -8.16
N GLU A 584 39.86 -25.20 -7.02
CA GLU A 584 40.33 -25.60 -5.69
C GLU A 584 39.96 -27.03 -5.27
N ALA A 585 38.93 -27.63 -5.87
CA ALA A 585 38.30 -28.79 -5.26
C ALA A 585 39.04 -30.13 -5.42
N GLY A 586 39.14 -30.84 -4.29
CA GLY A 586 39.46 -32.27 -4.20
C GLY A 586 38.24 -33.18 -4.48
N PRO A 587 38.27 -34.47 -4.09
CA PRO A 587 37.25 -35.47 -4.46
C PRO A 587 35.83 -35.20 -3.93
N THR A 588 35.63 -34.18 -3.09
CA THR A 588 34.33 -33.76 -2.54
C THR A 588 33.66 -32.64 -3.35
N CYS A 589 34.21 -32.28 -4.52
CA CYS A 589 33.62 -31.26 -5.39
C CYS A 589 32.19 -31.64 -5.80
N PRO A 590 31.21 -30.73 -5.67
CA PRO A 590 29.86 -30.96 -6.20
C PRO A 590 29.80 -30.97 -7.73
N ILE A 591 30.83 -30.43 -8.41
CA ILE A 591 30.88 -30.30 -9.86
C ILE A 591 31.56 -31.54 -10.45
N THR A 592 30.90 -32.18 -11.43
CA THR A 592 31.47 -33.33 -12.11
C THR A 592 32.74 -32.93 -12.89
N PRO A 593 33.70 -33.85 -13.12
CA PRO A 593 34.88 -33.54 -13.92
C PRO A 593 34.55 -33.03 -15.34
N ALA A 594 33.46 -33.49 -15.92
CA ALA A 594 32.99 -33.04 -17.24
C ALA A 594 32.45 -31.60 -17.18
N ASP A 595 31.72 -31.27 -16.12
CA ASP A 595 31.14 -29.94 -15.94
C ASP A 595 32.18 -28.90 -15.49
N ARG A 596 33.24 -29.32 -14.78
CA ARG A 596 34.38 -28.47 -14.44
C ARG A 596 34.99 -27.80 -15.67
N VAL A 597 35.18 -28.55 -16.76
CA VAL A 597 35.72 -28.00 -18.01
C VAL A 597 34.78 -26.94 -18.59
N LYS A 598 33.46 -27.17 -18.53
CA LYS A 598 32.47 -26.21 -19.01
C LYS A 598 32.45 -24.95 -18.16
N VAL A 599 32.46 -25.08 -16.84
CA VAL A 599 32.46 -23.94 -15.90
C VAL A 599 33.68 -23.05 -16.13
N LEU A 600 34.87 -23.63 -16.26
CA LEU A 600 36.08 -22.87 -16.54
C LEU A 600 36.05 -22.20 -17.93
N ALA A 601 35.43 -22.84 -18.93
CA ALA A 601 35.24 -22.24 -20.25
C ALA A 601 34.26 -21.06 -20.18
N MET A 602 33.13 -21.21 -19.49
CA MET A 602 32.14 -20.16 -19.26
C MET A 602 32.77 -18.95 -18.56
N ALA A 603 33.56 -19.16 -17.50
CA ALA A 603 34.22 -18.08 -16.77
C ALA A 603 35.15 -17.25 -17.68
N ARG A 604 36.01 -17.92 -18.46
CA ARG A 604 36.91 -17.25 -19.42
C ARG A 604 36.14 -16.47 -20.49
N GLN A 605 35.02 -17.04 -20.95
CA GLN A 605 34.20 -16.37 -21.96
C GLN A 605 33.54 -15.12 -21.38
N LEU A 606 33.00 -15.18 -20.16
CA LEU A 606 32.44 -14.01 -19.47
C LEU A 606 33.51 -12.95 -19.13
N GLU A 607 34.75 -13.35 -18.86
CA GLU A 607 35.87 -12.42 -18.67
C GLU A 607 36.31 -11.74 -19.97
N SER A 608 36.10 -12.37 -21.12
CA SER A 608 36.43 -11.81 -22.43
C SER A 608 35.38 -10.82 -22.97
N LEU A 609 34.22 -10.74 -22.32
CA LEU A 609 33.21 -9.74 -22.65
C LEU A 609 33.62 -8.41 -22.00
N ASP A 610 33.84 -7.38 -22.81
CA ASP A 610 34.00 -6.00 -22.34
C ASP A 610 32.61 -5.50 -21.89
N TRP A 611 32.40 -5.40 -20.58
CA TRP A 611 31.13 -4.98 -19.96
C TRP A 611 30.92 -3.48 -19.96
#